data_AF-A0A4J2GC36-F1
#
_entry.id   AF-A0A4J2GC36-F1
#
_cell.length_a   1.000
_cell.length_b   1.000
_cell.length_c   1.000
_cell.angle_alpha   90.00
_cell.angle_beta   90.00
_cell.angle_gamma   90.00
#
_symmetry.space_group_name_H-M   'P 1'
#
loop_
_entity.id
_entity.type
_entity.pdbx_description
1 polymer ?
#
loop_
_entity_poly.entity_id
_entity_poly.type
_entity_poly.pdbx_seq_one_letter_code
_entity_poly.pdbx_strand_id
1 'polypeptide(L)'
;MSLITHRRFISCNENIKHYKRHIDKAEKCVNDLMAEFNSVITTVTGIENRLGAVILAEIRNIHAFDNPAQLQAFAGLDSSIYQSGQIDLAGRMVKRGSPHLR
;
A
#
# COMPACT_ATOMS: atom_id res chain seq x y z
N MET A 1 -13.34 -35.74 23.72
CA MET A 1 -12.90 -35.02 22.50
C MET A 1 -12.44 -36.08 21.49
N SER A 2 -13.03 -36.16 20.29
CA SER A 2 -12.74 -37.24 19.32
C SER A 2 -11.30 -37.16 18.76
N LEU A 3 -10.65 -38.31 18.51
CA LEU A 3 -9.33 -38.39 17.85
C LEU A 3 -9.27 -37.64 16.51
N ILE A 4 -10.41 -37.53 15.83
CA ILE A 4 -10.56 -36.82 14.54
C ILE A 4 -10.41 -35.30 14.75
N THR A 5 -11.02 -34.74 15.79
CA THR A 5 -10.91 -33.30 16.06
C THR A 5 -9.51 -32.92 16.54
N HIS A 6 -8.83 -33.80 17.29
CA HIS A 6 -7.44 -33.61 17.69
C HIS A 6 -6.49 -33.57 16.47
N ARG A 7 -6.57 -34.53 15.54
CA ARG A 7 -5.72 -34.53 14.34
C ARG A 7 -5.98 -33.32 13.44
N ARG A 8 -7.23 -32.90 13.29
CA ARG A 8 -7.59 -31.72 12.50
C ARG A 8 -7.01 -30.43 13.09
N PHE A 9 -7.02 -30.31 14.43
CA PHE A 9 -6.40 -29.17 15.12
C PHE A 9 -4.88 -29.10 14.89
N ILE A 10 -4.18 -30.23 14.99
CA ILE A 10 -2.73 -30.29 14.74
C ILE A 10 -2.40 -29.86 13.30
N SER A 11 -3.12 -30.39 12.31
CA SER A 11 -2.92 -30.02 10.90
C SER A 11 -3.17 -28.53 10.65
N CYS A 12 -4.21 -27.93 11.26
CA CYS A 12 -4.42 -26.49 11.17
C CYS A 12 -3.25 -25.68 11.77
N ASN A 13 -2.68 -26.12 12.90
CA ASN A 13 -1.53 -25.46 13.51
C ASN A 13 -0.29 -25.54 12.61
N GLU A 14 -0.04 -26.70 12.00
CA GLU A 14 1.05 -26.89 11.04
C GLU A 14 0.89 -25.96 9.83
N ASN A 15 -0.33 -25.85 9.28
CA ASN A 15 -0.61 -24.93 8.18
C ASN A 15 -0.36 -23.47 8.57
N ILE A 16 -0.81 -23.04 9.75
CA ILE A 16 -0.55 -21.68 10.25
C ILE A 16 0.96 -21.41 10.32
N LYS A 17 1.74 -22.35 10.85
CA LYS A 17 3.21 -22.24 10.92
C LYS A 17 3.84 -22.19 9.52
N HIS A 18 3.34 -23.00 8.60
CA HIS A 18 3.82 -23.03 7.22
C HIS A 18 3.59 -21.68 6.53
N TYR A 19 2.36 -21.16 6.56
CA TYR A 19 2.05 -19.87 5.94
C TYR A 19 2.79 -18.71 6.59
N LYS A 20 2.97 -18.71 7.92
CA LYS A 20 3.81 -17.70 8.58
C LYS A 20 5.22 -17.65 8.02
N ARG A 21 5.88 -18.81 7.86
CA ARG A 21 7.23 -18.87 7.25
C ARG A 21 7.26 -18.33 5.83
N HIS A 22 6.20 -18.51 5.06
CA HIS A 22 6.10 -17.96 3.70
C HIS A 22 5.90 -16.44 3.71
N ILE A 23 5.09 -15.92 4.63
CA ILE A 23 4.90 -14.48 4.84
C ILE A 23 6.24 -13.85 5.24
N ASP A 24 6.93 -14.41 6.24
CA ASP A 24 8.22 -13.88 6.72
C ASP A 24 9.27 -13.82 5.60
N LYS A 25 9.30 -14.85 4.74
CA LYS A 25 10.18 -14.89 3.57
C LYS A 25 9.83 -13.82 2.54
N ALA A 26 8.54 -13.60 2.28
CA ALA A 26 8.08 -12.59 1.35
C ALA A 26 8.40 -11.19 1.86
N GLU A 27 8.15 -10.92 3.15
CA GLU A 27 8.48 -9.64 3.79
C GLU A 27 9.98 -9.37 3.76
N LYS A 28 10.81 -10.38 4.01
CA LYS A 28 12.26 -10.24 3.88
C LYS A 28 12.67 -9.86 2.45
N CYS A 29 12.14 -10.56 1.45
CA CYS A 29 12.41 -10.26 0.04
C CYS A 29 12.02 -8.82 -0.33
N VAL A 30 10.85 -8.36 0.12
CA VAL A 30 10.41 -6.97 -0.09
C VAL A 30 11.35 -5.97 0.56
N ASN A 31 11.81 -6.24 1.78
CA ASN A 31 12.76 -5.37 2.47
C ASN A 31 14.12 -5.32 1.77
N ASP A 32 14.63 -6.46 1.31
CA ASP A 32 15.89 -6.55 0.58
C ASP A 32 15.82 -5.75 -0.74
N LEU A 33 14.72 -5.89 -1.49
CA LEU A 33 14.48 -5.11 -2.71
C LEU A 33 14.33 -3.61 -2.42
N MET A 34 13.58 -3.23 -1.38
CA MET A 34 13.41 -1.82 -1.01
C MET A 34 14.73 -1.16 -0.60
N ALA A 35 15.64 -1.92 0.02
CA ALA A 35 16.99 -1.44 0.34
C ALA A 35 17.82 -1.17 -0.92
N GLU A 36 17.67 -1.99 -1.97
CA GLU A 36 18.33 -1.80 -3.27
C GLU A 36 17.80 -0.56 -4.02
N PHE A 37 16.48 -0.31 -3.97
CA PHE A 37 15.87 0.84 -4.62
C PHE A 37 16.35 2.20 -4.06
N ASN A 38 16.84 2.22 -2.80
CA ASN A 38 17.30 3.43 -2.11
C ASN A 38 16.36 4.64 -2.29
N SER A 39 15.05 4.37 -2.25
CA SER A 39 14.02 5.36 -2.54
C SER A 39 13.83 6.32 -1.37
N VAL A 40 13.64 7.60 -1.67
CA VAL A 40 13.30 8.62 -0.66
C VAL A 40 11.90 8.45 -0.08
N ILE A 41 11.07 7.55 -0.63
CA ILE A 41 9.68 7.40 -0.19
C ILE A 41 9.53 7.03 1.30
N THR A 42 10.52 6.33 1.85
CA THR A 42 10.55 5.91 3.27
C THR A 42 11.02 7.02 4.21
N THR A 43 11.46 8.17 3.69
CA THR A 43 11.78 9.34 4.54
C THR A 43 10.52 10.05 5.04
N VAL A 44 9.37 9.76 4.43
CA VAL A 44 8.08 10.31 4.86
C VAL A 44 7.62 9.56 6.10
N THR A 45 7.40 10.29 7.20
CA THR A 45 6.91 9.71 8.45
C THR A 45 5.63 8.91 8.23
N GLY A 46 5.62 7.65 8.68
CA GLY A 46 4.49 6.74 8.52
C GLY A 46 4.50 5.91 7.22
N ILE A 47 5.48 6.11 6.33
CA ILE A 47 5.70 5.25 5.16
C ILE A 47 6.90 4.33 5.43
N GLU A 48 6.59 3.07 5.72
CA GLU A 48 7.60 2.01 5.88
C GLU A 48 7.80 1.22 4.57
N ASN A 49 8.79 0.33 4.53
CA ASN A 49 9.16 -0.46 3.35
C ASN A 49 7.96 -1.15 2.68
N ARG A 50 7.05 -1.74 3.45
CA ARG A 50 5.86 -2.41 2.90
C ARG A 50 4.95 -1.43 2.15
N LEU A 51 4.65 -0.28 2.75
CA LEU A 51 3.78 0.73 2.12
C LEU A 51 4.49 1.42 0.96
N GLY A 52 5.76 1.76 1.13
CA GLY A 52 6.61 2.31 0.08
C GLY A 52 6.68 1.38 -1.14
N ALA A 53 6.88 0.08 -0.92
CA ALA A 53 6.90 -0.91 -2.00
C ALA A 53 5.57 -0.97 -2.76
N VAL A 54 4.43 -0.92 -2.06
CA VAL A 54 3.10 -0.88 -2.70
C VAL A 54 2.95 0.37 -3.55
N ILE A 55 3.30 1.55 -3.02
CA ILE A 55 3.21 2.82 -3.76
C ILE A 55 4.09 2.77 -5.00
N LEU A 56 5.35 2.35 -4.86
CA LEU A 56 6.28 2.24 -5.98
C LEU A 56 5.82 1.22 -7.04
N ALA A 57 5.27 0.08 -6.61
CA ALA A 57 4.74 -0.93 -7.51
C ALA A 57 3.50 -0.44 -8.28
N GLU A 58 2.65 0.38 -7.66
CA GLU A 58 1.48 0.98 -8.32
C GLU A 58 1.88 2.10 -9.30
N ILE A 59 2.83 2.95 -8.91
CA ILE A 59 3.34 4.02 -9.79
C ILE A 59 4.14 3.44 -10.96
N ARG A 60 4.91 2.36 -10.73
CA ARG A 60 5.85 1.69 -11.65
C ARG A 60 7.01 2.56 -12.12
N ASN A 61 6.74 3.67 -12.80
CA ASN A 61 7.73 4.61 -13.30
C ASN A 61 7.30 6.05 -13.02
N ILE A 62 8.00 6.71 -12.09
CA ILE A 62 7.71 8.09 -11.71
C ILE A 62 7.93 9.09 -12.86
N HIS A 63 8.81 8.75 -13.82
CA HIS A 63 9.09 9.59 -14.98
C HIS A 63 8.02 9.50 -16.08
N ALA A 64 6.97 8.68 -15.88
CA ALA A 64 5.80 8.70 -16.76
C ALA A 64 4.90 9.93 -16.52
N PHE A 65 5.18 10.73 -15.48
CA PHE A 65 4.44 11.92 -15.12
C PHE A 65 5.33 13.15 -15.29
N ASP A 66 4.87 14.13 -16.07
CA ASP A 66 5.60 15.38 -16.32
C ASP A 66 5.58 16.31 -15.10
N ASN A 67 4.55 16.17 -14.27
CA ASN A 67 4.39 16.98 -13.06
C ASN A 67 3.65 16.22 -11.95
N PRO A 68 3.80 16.66 -10.68
CA PRO A 68 3.16 16.00 -9.54
C PRO A 68 1.62 15.97 -9.59
N ALA A 69 0.98 16.94 -10.24
CA ALA A 69 -0.48 17.00 -10.32
C ALA A 69 -1.04 15.86 -11.19
N GLN A 70 -0.31 15.43 -12.23
CA GLN A 70 -0.68 14.25 -13.02
C GLN A 70 -0.63 12.96 -12.17
N LEU A 71 0.40 12.80 -11.35
CA LEU A 71 0.50 11.66 -10.42
C LEU A 71 -0.62 11.72 -9.37
N GLN A 72 -0.93 12.90 -8.86
CA GLN A 72 -2.02 13.11 -7.91
C GLN A 72 -3.38 12.74 -8.52
N ALA A 73 -3.64 13.16 -9.75
CA ALA A 73 -4.84 12.81 -10.51
C ALA A 73 -4.91 11.31 -10.80
N PHE A 74 -3.77 10.67 -11.12
CA PHE A 74 -3.67 9.22 -11.29
C PHE A 74 -3.98 8.44 -10.00
N ALA A 75 -3.49 8.93 -8.85
CA ALA A 75 -3.86 8.42 -7.54
C ALA A 75 -5.33 8.73 -7.15
N GLY A 76 -6.03 9.54 -7.94
CA GLY A 76 -7.41 9.94 -7.72
C GLY A 76 -7.60 10.81 -6.47
N LEU A 77 -6.56 11.57 -6.09
CA LEU A 77 -6.58 12.49 -4.97
C LEU A 77 -6.97 13.89 -5.48
N ASP A 78 -8.13 14.40 -5.06
CA ASP A 78 -8.61 15.72 -5.49
C ASP A 78 -9.10 16.55 -4.30
N SER A 79 -9.13 17.87 -4.40
CA SER A 79 -9.71 18.73 -3.37
C SER A 79 -11.22 18.85 -3.58
N SER A 80 -12.03 18.73 -2.52
CA SER A 80 -13.47 19.04 -2.63
C SER A 80 -13.61 20.52 -2.92
N ILE A 81 -14.30 20.91 -3.99
CA ILE A 81 -14.56 22.32 -4.25
C ILE A 81 -15.89 22.71 -3.60
N TYR A 82 -15.86 23.73 -2.74
CA TYR A 82 -17.06 24.41 -2.27
C TYR A 82 -17.26 25.67 -3.13
N GLN A 83 -18.26 25.65 -4.01
CA GLN A 83 -18.67 26.83 -4.78
C GLN A 83 -19.93 27.44 -4.17
N SER A 84 -19.89 28.73 -3.84
CA SER A 84 -21.08 29.50 -3.45
C SER A 84 -21.23 30.75 -4.32
N GLY A 85 -21.42 30.56 -5.64
CA GLY A 85 -21.81 31.60 -6.62
C GLY A 85 -20.84 32.77 -6.87
N GLN A 86 -19.96 33.10 -5.92
CA GLN A 86 -19.05 34.25 -5.91
C GLN A 86 -17.62 33.88 -5.44
N ILE A 87 -17.44 32.68 -4.86
CA ILE A 87 -16.16 32.20 -4.33
C ILE A 87 -16.03 30.69 -4.52
N ASP A 88 -14.84 30.27 -4.94
CA ASP A 88 -14.41 28.88 -5.00
C ASP A 88 -13.40 28.63 -3.89
N LEU A 89 -13.78 27.79 -2.92
CA LEU A 89 -12.91 27.39 -1.81
C LEU A 89 -12.49 25.93 -1.97
N ALA A 90 -11.18 25.69 -1.95
CA ALA A 90 -10.62 24.35 -1.85
C ALA A 90 -10.88 23.78 -0.43
N GLY A 91 -11.65 22.70 -0.38
CA GLY A 91 -12.03 21.98 0.84
C GLY A 91 -11.16 20.74 1.09
N ARG A 92 -11.74 19.74 1.78
CA ARG A 92 -11.02 18.53 2.19
C ARG A 92 -10.59 17.69 1.00
N MET A 93 -9.50 16.93 1.18
CA MET A 93 -9.08 15.95 0.18
C MET A 93 -10.13 14.84 0.04
N VAL A 94 -10.58 14.64 -1.20
CA VAL A 94 -11.49 13.59 -1.63
C VAL A 94 -10.67 12.55 -2.37
N LYS A 95 -10.92 11.28 -2.03
CA LYS A 95 -10.21 10.13 -2.59
C LYS A 95 -11.14 9.38 -3.54
N ARG A 96 -10.96 9.55 -4.85
CA ARG A 96 -11.63 8.80 -5.92
C ARG A 96 -10.65 7.78 -6.51
N GLY A 97 -11.12 6.77 -7.26
CA GLY A 97 -10.21 5.85 -7.97
C GLY A 97 -9.62 4.69 -7.16
N SER A 98 -8.42 4.22 -7.54
CA SER A 98 -7.82 2.93 -7.12
C SER A 98 -7.59 2.84 -5.60
N PRO A 99 -8.05 1.77 -4.92
CA PRO A 99 -7.83 1.57 -3.49
C PRO A 99 -6.36 1.49 -3.07
N HIS A 100 -5.45 1.10 -3.96
CA HIS A 100 -4.05 0.86 -3.62
C HIS A 100 -3.21 2.13 -3.50
N LEU A 101 -3.66 3.25 -4.11
CA LEU A 101 -3.01 4.57 -4.04
C LEU A 101 -3.80 5.59 -3.19
N ARG A 102 -4.87 5.16 -2.53
CA ARG A 102 -5.70 5.98 -1.63
C ARG A 102 -5.32 5.83 -0.16
#